data_AF-A0A1I2YYF2-F1
#
_entry.id   AF-A0A1I2YYF2-F1
#
_cell.length_a   1.000
_cell.length_b   1.000
_cell.length_c   1.000
_cell.angle_alpha   90.00
_cell.angle_beta   90.00
_cell.angle_gamma   90.00
#
_symmetry.space_group_name_H-M   'P 1'
#
loop_
_entity.id
_entity.type
_entity.pdbx_description
1 polymer ?
#
loop_
_entity_poly.entity_id
_entity_poly.type
_entity_poly.pdbx_seq_one_letter_code
_entity_poly.pdbx_strand_id
1 'polypeptide(L)'
;MIYETADGVYLFGYTTLDDSHSKWDALHESIEDAKEEGEDVSGVGFEDWVEIPDPMEHCQHDWINPVRVKGRDTGTPDWGKYERFENGKWIELEPSKQ
;
A
#
# COMPACT_ATOMS: atom_id res chain seq x y z
N MET A 1 -2.40 -0.92 6.99
CA MET A 1 -3.35 -0.31 6.03
C MET A 1 -4.37 -1.36 5.66
N ILE A 2 -5.65 -0.99 5.56
CA ILE A 2 -6.72 -1.92 5.18
C ILE A 2 -7.28 -1.49 3.83
N TYR A 3 -7.50 -2.44 2.93
CA TYR A 3 -8.10 -2.19 1.61
C TYR A 3 -9.13 -3.27 1.27
N GLU A 4 -10.38 -2.84 1.04
CA GLU A 4 -11.49 -3.72 0.69
C GLU A 4 -11.55 -3.92 -0.84
N THR A 5 -11.69 -5.18 -1.25
CA THR A 5 -11.79 -5.59 -2.64
C THR A 5 -13.00 -6.50 -2.83
N ALA A 6 -13.33 -6.83 -4.08
CA ALA A 6 -14.39 -7.79 -4.37
C ALA A 6 -14.10 -9.21 -3.84
N ASP A 7 -12.82 -9.55 -3.63
CA ASP A 7 -12.36 -10.87 -3.22
C ASP A 7 -12.10 -10.99 -1.70
N GLY A 8 -12.22 -9.88 -0.96
CA GLY A 8 -11.98 -9.81 0.49
C GLY A 8 -11.28 -8.52 0.91
N VAL A 9 -10.79 -8.51 2.15
CA VAL A 9 -10.16 -7.34 2.77
C VAL A 9 -8.69 -7.61 3.03
N TYR A 10 -7.83 -6.82 2.40
CA TYR A 10 -6.38 -6.88 2.64
C TYR A 10 -5.98 -6.07 3.86
N LEU A 11 -5.17 -6.65 4.72
CA LEU A 11 -4.39 -5.97 5.75
C LEU A 11 -2.91 -5.96 5.32
N PHE A 12 -2.37 -4.76 5.10
CA PHE A 12 -0.97 -4.54 4.79
C PHE A 12 -0.19 -4.12 6.03
N GLY A 13 0.90 -4.84 6.31
CA GLY A 13 1.80 -4.60 7.43
C GLY A 13 3.12 -3.94 7.04
N TYR A 14 3.61 -3.06 7.92
CA TYR A 14 4.81 -2.24 7.70
C TYR A 14 5.77 -2.35 8.88
N THR A 15 7.06 -2.17 8.62
CA THR A 15 8.13 -2.18 9.64
C THR A 15 8.84 -0.83 9.73
N THR A 16 8.26 0.23 9.17
CA THR A 16 8.81 1.57 9.10
C THR A 16 7.69 2.59 9.27
N LEU A 17 8.05 3.80 9.71
CA LEU A 17 7.14 4.95 9.78
C LEU A 17 7.17 5.78 8.49
N ASP A 18 8.17 5.55 7.63
CA ASP A 18 8.25 6.15 6.30
C ASP A 18 7.34 5.40 5.33
N ASP A 19 6.70 6.13 4.40
CA ASP A 19 5.89 5.54 3.34
C ASP A 19 6.71 4.57 2.48
N SER A 20 6.33 3.28 2.49
CA SER A 20 7.02 2.17 1.86
C SER A 20 6.05 1.12 1.34
N HIS A 21 6.56 0.11 0.61
CA HIS A 21 5.80 -1.11 0.30
C HIS A 21 5.49 -1.89 1.57
N SER A 22 4.43 -2.69 1.55
CA SER A 22 4.13 -3.62 2.64
C SER A 22 5.22 -4.68 2.76
N LYS A 23 5.48 -5.14 3.99
CA LYS A 23 6.39 -6.27 4.25
C LYS A 23 5.69 -7.61 4.22
N TRP A 24 4.39 -7.58 4.47
CA TRP A 24 3.49 -8.71 4.39
C TRP A 24 2.08 -8.19 4.18
N ASP A 25 1.25 -9.06 3.66
CA ASP A 25 -0.18 -8.87 3.46
C ASP A 25 -0.93 -10.08 3.99
N ALA A 26 -2.13 -9.83 4.53
CA ALA A 26 -3.08 -10.84 4.95
C ALA A 26 -4.43 -10.56 4.29
N LEU A 27 -5.10 -11.61 3.82
CA LEU A 27 -6.44 -11.52 3.22
C LEU A 27 -7.47 -12.04 4.22
N HIS A 28 -8.49 -11.23 4.48
CA HIS A 28 -9.59 -11.52 5.39
C HIS A 28 -10.92 -11.54 4.65
N GLU A 29 -11.90 -12.25 5.22
CA GLU A 29 -13.27 -12.27 4.68
C GLU A 29 -14.03 -10.97 4.97
N SER A 30 -13.71 -10.30 6.09
CA SER A 30 -14.40 -9.10 6.53
C SER A 30 -13.44 -7.99 6.98
N ILE A 31 -13.95 -6.75 7.00
CA ILE A 31 -13.21 -5.60 7.52
C ILE A 31 -13.04 -5.67 9.04
N GLU A 32 -13.93 -6.38 9.73
CA GLU A 32 -13.88 -6.54 11.18
C GLU A 32 -12.70 -7.43 11.58
N ASP A 33 -12.51 -8.57 10.88
CA ASP A 33 -11.36 -9.46 11.12
C ASP A 33 -10.02 -8.77 10.82
N ALA A 34 -9.96 -7.98 9.73
CA ALA A 34 -8.76 -7.23 9.36
C ALA A 34 -8.42 -6.14 10.41
N LYS A 35 -9.43 -5.54 11.04
CA LYS A 35 -9.23 -4.55 12.11
C LYS A 35 -8.75 -5.23 13.40
N GLU A 36 -9.33 -6.37 13.77
CA GLU A 36 -8.91 -7.15 14.94
C GLU A 36 -7.44 -7.56 14.82
N GLU A 37 -7.04 -8.16 13.69
CA GLU A 37 -5.62 -8.50 13.47
C GLU A 37 -4.74 -7.24 13.39
N GLY A 38 -5.23 -6.17 12.77
CA GLY A 38 -4.52 -4.89 12.73
C GLY A 38 -4.19 -4.33 14.12
N GLU A 39 -5.15 -4.38 15.05
CA GLU A 39 -4.96 -3.96 16.44
C GLU A 39 -4.02 -4.91 17.18
N ASP A 40 -4.17 -6.23 17.01
CA ASP A 40 -3.30 -7.23 17.66
C ASP A 40 -1.83 -7.10 17.25
N VAL A 41 -1.57 -6.82 15.97
CA VAL A 41 -0.19 -6.77 15.43
C VAL A 41 0.48 -5.41 15.69
N SER A 42 -0.28 -4.32 15.66
CA SER A 42 0.29 -2.97 15.78
C SER A 42 0.12 -2.33 17.16
N GLY A 43 -0.85 -2.78 17.95
CA GLY A 43 -1.30 -2.14 19.18
C GLY A 43 -2.04 -0.82 18.96
N VAL A 44 -2.44 -0.51 17.72
CA VAL A 44 -3.15 0.73 17.34
C VAL A 44 -4.64 0.45 17.22
N GLY A 45 -5.42 1.04 18.14
CA GLY A 45 -6.87 0.94 18.15
C GLY A 45 -7.51 1.62 16.94
N PHE A 46 -8.68 1.13 16.52
CA PHE A 46 -9.36 1.59 15.30
C PHE A 46 -9.63 3.11 15.28
N GLU A 47 -9.86 3.75 16.43
CA GLU A 47 -10.06 5.20 16.54
C GLU A 47 -8.86 6.05 16.09
N ASP A 48 -7.65 5.50 16.11
CA ASP A 48 -6.43 6.19 15.68
C ASP A 48 -6.14 6.01 14.17
N TRP A 49 -6.95 5.20 13.48
CA TRP A 49 -6.81 4.98 12.05
C TRP A 49 -7.30 6.19 11.27
N VAL A 50 -6.56 6.52 10.20
CA VAL A 50 -6.90 7.61 9.29
C VAL A 50 -7.31 7.05 7.94
N GLU A 51 -8.40 7.59 7.39
CA GLU A 51 -8.81 7.30 6.02
C GLU A 51 -7.86 8.01 5.05
N ILE A 52 -7.36 7.27 4.07
CA ILE A 52 -6.56 7.79 2.97
C ILE A 52 -7.32 7.59 1.66
N PRO A 53 -7.17 8.49 0.68
CA PRO A 53 -7.82 8.31 -0.61
C PRO A 53 -7.25 7.10 -1.35
N ASP A 54 -8.07 6.51 -2.21
CA ASP A 54 -7.61 5.48 -3.15
C ASP A 54 -6.43 6.00 -3.99
N PRO A 55 -5.47 5.13 -4.31
CA PRO A 55 -4.32 5.51 -5.12
C PRO A 55 -4.75 5.82 -6.56
N MET A 56 -3.90 6.54 -7.29
CA MET A 56 -4.15 6.84 -8.70
C MET A 56 -4.19 5.55 -9.54
N GLU A 57 -4.80 5.61 -10.72
CA GLU A 57 -4.84 4.47 -11.64
C GLU A 57 -3.43 3.89 -11.88
N HIS A 58 -3.35 2.54 -11.92
CA HIS A 58 -2.13 1.76 -12.05
C HIS A 58 -1.15 1.83 -10.86
N CYS A 59 -1.48 2.55 -9.80
CA CYS A 59 -0.70 2.55 -8.57
C CYS A 59 -1.05 1.37 -7.67
N GLN A 60 -0.15 1.06 -6.76
CA GLN A 60 -0.32 0.02 -5.76
C GLN A 60 -1.12 0.56 -4.58
N HIS A 61 -1.89 -0.34 -3.95
CA HIS A 61 -2.69 -0.03 -2.77
C HIS A 61 -1.93 -0.19 -1.46
N ASP A 62 -0.68 -0.63 -1.48
CA ASP A 62 0.14 -0.82 -0.28
C ASP A 62 1.03 0.39 0.05
N TRP A 63 0.88 1.52 -0.65
CA TRP A 63 1.58 2.79 -0.37
C TRP A 63 0.60 3.91 -0.05
N ILE A 64 1.00 4.86 0.79
CA ILE A 64 0.22 6.07 1.07
C ILE A 64 0.30 7.02 -0.12
N ASN A 65 1.51 7.29 -0.63
CA ASN A 65 1.66 8.09 -1.85
C ASN A 65 1.43 7.22 -3.10
N PRO A 66 0.96 7.80 -4.22
CA PRO A 66 0.81 7.05 -5.46
C PRO A 66 2.16 6.52 -5.93
N VAL A 67 2.32 5.20 -5.91
CA VAL A 67 3.50 4.49 -6.41
C VAL A 67 3.06 3.43 -7.40
N ARG A 68 3.72 3.35 -8.54
CA ARG A 68 3.45 2.35 -9.58
C ARG A 68 4.72 1.72 -10.11
N VAL A 69 4.58 0.58 -10.79
CA VAL A 69 5.67 0.02 -11.59
C VAL A 69 5.93 0.97 -12.77
N LYS A 70 7.20 1.26 -13.04
CA LYS A 70 7.60 2.15 -14.13
C LYS A 70 7.07 1.62 -15.47
N GLY A 71 6.42 2.47 -16.27
CA GLY A 71 5.84 2.09 -17.56
C GLY A 71 4.57 1.22 -17.49
N ARG A 72 3.98 1.05 -16.30
CA ARG A 72 2.70 0.34 -16.11
C ARG A 72 1.55 1.02 -16.85
N ASP A 73 1.53 2.35 -16.88
CA ASP A 73 0.54 3.17 -17.58
C ASP A 73 0.65 3.11 -19.11
N THR A 74 1.84 2.85 -19.63
CA THR A 74 2.07 2.68 -21.07
C THR A 74 1.96 1.24 -21.54
N GLY A 75 1.60 0.30 -20.65
CA GLY A 75 1.50 -1.13 -20.95
C GLY A 75 2.85 -1.85 -21.10
N THR A 76 3.95 -1.22 -20.71
CA THR A 76 5.32 -1.76 -20.80
C THR A 76 5.98 -1.73 -19.41
N PRO A 77 5.50 -2.53 -18.45
CA PRO A 77 6.00 -2.48 -17.07
C PRO A 77 7.45 -2.97 -16.97
N ASP A 78 8.30 -2.17 -16.32
CA ASP A 78 9.66 -2.54 -15.92
C ASP A 78 9.63 -3.09 -14.48
N TRP A 79 9.30 -4.38 -14.36
CA TRP A 79 9.08 -5.05 -13.09
C TRP A 79 10.28 -4.93 -12.14
N GLY A 80 10.02 -4.56 -10.89
CA GLY A 80 11.04 -4.30 -9.89
C GLY A 80 11.57 -2.86 -9.89
N LYS A 81 11.16 -2.02 -10.84
CA LYS A 81 11.39 -0.57 -10.80
C LYS A 81 10.08 0.16 -10.54
N TYR A 82 10.15 1.09 -9.60
CA TYR A 82 8.99 1.84 -9.16
C TYR A 82 9.20 3.34 -9.34
N GLU A 83 8.11 4.06 -9.51
CA GLU A 83 8.09 5.50 -9.51
C GLU A 83 6.98 6.02 -8.60
N ARG A 84 7.27 7.09 -7.86
CA ARG A 84 6.33 7.79 -6.98
C ARG A 84 5.90 9.10 -7.60
N PHE A 85 4.62 9.44 -7.47
CA PHE A 85 4.11 10.73 -7.89
C PHE A 85 4.36 11.80 -6.82
N GLU A 86 5.23 12.76 -7.12
CA GLU A 86 5.54 13.88 -6.24
C GLU A 86 5.56 15.19 -7.05
N ASN A 87 4.89 16.23 -6.54
CA ASN A 87 4.89 17.57 -7.15
C ASN A 87 4.52 17.59 -8.65
N GLY A 88 3.56 16.75 -9.06
CA GLY A 88 3.09 16.70 -10.45
C GLY A 88 3.98 15.89 -11.40
N LYS A 89 4.97 15.15 -10.89
CA LYS A 89 5.91 14.36 -11.70
C LYS A 89 6.14 12.98 -11.08
N TRP A 90 6.46 12.02 -11.95
CA TRP A 90 6.91 10.70 -11.53
C TRP A 90 8.42 10.71 -11.28
N ILE A 91 8.82 10.27 -10.10
CA ILE A 91 10.21 10.19 -9.66
C ILE A 91 10.54 8.72 -9.41
N GLU A 92 11.62 8.22 -10.03
CA GLU A 92 12.07 6.84 -9.85
C GLU A 92 12.54 6.60 -8.41
N LEU A 93 12.09 5.50 -7.82
CA LEU A 93 12.50 5.06 -6.51
C LEU A 93 13.76 4.20 -6.64
N GLU A 94 14.79 4.56 -5.89
CA GLU A 94 15.98 3.71 -5.76
C GLU A 94 15.60 2.39 -5.08
N PRO A 95 16.12 1.24 -5.54
CA PRO A 95 15.87 -0.03 -4.89
C PRO A 95 16.40 0.03 -3.45
N SER A 96 15.51 -0.06 -2.47
CA SER A 96 15.92 -0.21 -1.07
C SER A 96 16.74 -1.50 -0.95
N LYS A 97 17.99 -1.40 -0.49
CA LYS A 97 18.80 -2.58 -0.16
C LYS A 97 18.03 -3.39 0.88
N GLN A 98 17.54 -4.56 0.49
CA GLN A 98 16.90 -5.54 1.38
C GLN A 98 17.86 -6.01 2.45
#